data_AF-A0A2G9MNV1-F1
#
_entry.id   AF-A0A2G9MNV1-F1
#
_cell.length_a   1.000
_cell.length_b   1.000
_cell.length_c   1.000
_cell.angle_alpha   90.00
_cell.angle_beta   90.00
_cell.angle_gamma   90.00
#
_symmetry.space_group_name_H-M   'P 1'
#
loop_
_entity.id
_entity.type
_entity.pdbx_description
1 polymer ?
#
loop_
_entity_poly.entity_id
_entity_poly.type
_entity_poly.pdbx_seq_one_letter_code
_entity_poly.pdbx_strand_id
1 'polypeptide(L)' 'MKVAPLHASFMLISIFGLLFTLFYVYPSSAQWGTAFMVVFLCMLVASFVSMSKTKKACC' A
#
# COMPACT_ATOMS: atom_id res chain seq x y z
N MET A 1 -21.58 -11.19 -6.34
CA MET A 1 -20.13 -11.22 -6.07
C MET A 1 -19.87 -10.44 -4.79
N LYS A 2 -19.61 -11.13 -3.68
CA LYS A 2 -19.29 -10.52 -2.39
C LYS A 2 -17.92 -9.86 -2.55
N VAL A 3 -17.89 -8.57 -2.84
CA VAL A 3 -16.67 -7.77 -2.80
C VAL A 3 -16.28 -7.72 -1.33
N ALA A 4 -15.49 -8.71 -0.89
CA ALA A 4 -14.87 -8.64 0.43
C ALA A 4 -14.01 -7.38 0.40
N PRO A 5 -14.24 -6.41 1.30
CA PRO A 5 -13.41 -5.22 1.36
C PRO A 5 -11.95 -5.69 1.43
N LEU A 6 -11.13 -5.13 0.53
CA LEU A 6 -9.73 -5.52 0.36
C LEU A 6 -9.07 -5.75 1.73
N HIS A 7 -8.54 -6.94 1.97
CA HIS A 7 -8.14 -7.39 3.30
C HIS A 7 -7.23 -6.33 3.96
N ALA A 8 -7.57 -5.90 5.18
CA ALA A 8 -6.85 -4.84 5.90
C ALA A 8 -5.33 -5.11 6.00
N SER A 9 -4.94 -6.38 5.93
CA SER A 9 -3.55 -6.82 5.82
C SER A 9 -2.80 -6.22 4.62
N PHE A 10 -3.45 -6.00 3.47
CA PHE A 10 -2.82 -5.42 2.29
C PHE A 10 -2.45 -3.93 2.51
N MET A 11 -3.30 -3.22 3.26
CA MET A 11 -3.05 -1.84 3.67
C MET A 11 -1.95 -1.78 4.75
N LEU A 12 -1.95 -2.72 5.69
CA LEU A 12 -0.89 -2.86 6.69
C LEU A 12 0.48 -3.16 6.05
N ILE A 13 0.55 -4.09 5.10
CA ILE A 13 1.79 -4.46 4.41
C ILE A 13 2.37 -3.27 3.62
N SER A 14 1.53 -2.45 2.98
CA SER A 14 2.00 -1.26 2.26
C SER A 14 2.52 -0.17 3.19
N ILE A 15 1.90 0.04 4.36
CA ILE A 15 2.40 0.96 5.40
C ILE A 15 3.72 0.44 5.99
N PHE A 16 3.78 -0.82 6.40
CA PHE A 16 5.00 -1.43 6.94
C PHE A 16 6.12 -1.47 5.90
N GLY A 17 5.81 -1.75 4.64
CA GLY A 17 6.76 -1.75 3.54
C GLY A 17 7.35 -0.37 3.24
N LEU A 18 6.52 0.69 3.26
CA LEU A 18 7.00 2.08 3.17
C LEU A 18 7.91 2.44 4.33
N LEU A 19 7.51 2.09 5.56
CA LEU A 19 8.29 2.40 6.76
C LEU A 19 9.62 1.64 6.76
N PHE A 20 9.61 0.36 6.43
CA PHE A 20 10.82 -0.47 6.34
C PHE A 20 11.78 0.06 5.26
N THR A 21 11.24 0.47 4.12
CA THR A 21 12.05 1.04 3.03
C THR A 21 12.72 2.34 3.48
N LEU A 22 11.99 3.21 4.19
CA LEU A 22 12.50 4.50 4.63
C LEU A 22 13.56 4.38 5.73
N PHE A 23 13.36 3.50 6.72
CA PHE A 23 14.28 3.36 7.86
C PHE A 23 15.44 2.41 7.60
N TYR A 24 15.27 1.39 6.77
CA TYR A 24 16.26 0.33 6.60
C TYR A 24 16.94 0.34 5.23
N VAL A 25 16.16 0.50 4.15
CA VAL A 25 16.69 0.39 2.78
C VAL A 25 17.31 1.71 2.31
N TYR A 26 16.70 2.84 2.63
CA TYR A 26 17.18 4.17 2.24
C TYR A 26 18.61 4.49 2.74
N PRO A 27 18.97 4.28 4.03
CA PRO A 27 20.34 4.55 4.49
C PRO A 27 21.37 3.56 3.94
N SER A 28 20.95 2.35 3.57
CA SER A 28 21.84 1.32 3.00
C SER A 28 22.09 1.55 1.51
N SER A 29 21.07 1.92 0.75
CA SER A 29 21.17 2.13 -0.70
C SER A 29 20.03 3.01 -1.19
N ALA A 30 20.34 4.28 -1.48
CA ALA A 30 19.36 5.26 -1.95
C ALA A 30 18.62 4.80 -3.22
N GLN A 31 19.32 4.15 -4.15
CA GLN A 31 18.77 3.69 -5.43
C GLN A 31 17.71 2.59 -5.26
N TRP A 32 17.99 1.61 -4.40
CA TRP A 32 17.02 0.55 -4.05
C TRP A 32 15.89 1.10 -3.18
N GLY A 33 16.20 2.00 -2.24
CA GLY A 33 15.22 2.68 -1.40
C GLY A 33 14.14 3.37 -2.23
N THR A 34 14.53 4.17 -3.23
CA THR A 34 13.58 4.85 -4.11
C THR A 34 12.71 3.89 -4.92
N ALA A 35 13.29 2.79 -5.43
CA ALA A 35 12.54 1.81 -6.22
C ALA A 35 11.45 1.13 -5.37
N PHE A 36 11.80 0.66 -4.17
CA PHE A 36 10.83 0.08 -3.25
C PHE A 36 9.80 1.09 -2.77
N MET A 37 10.20 2.34 -2.54
CA MET A 37 9.28 3.41 -2.10
C MET A 37 8.17 3.63 -3.12
N VAL A 38 8.52 3.73 -4.41
CA VAL A 38 7.54 3.92 -5.50
C VAL A 38 6.56 2.75 -5.58
N VAL A 39 7.04 1.51 -5.48
CA VAL A 39 6.16 0.32 -5.52
C VAL A 39 5.18 0.33 -4.36
N PHE A 40 5.64 0.54 -3.12
CA PHE A 40 4.75 0.56 -1.96
C PHE A 40 3.80 1.77 -1.98
N LEU A 41 4.20 2.92 -2.52
CA LEU A 41 3.33 4.07 -2.75
C LEU A 41 2.21 3.75 -3.74
N CYS A 42 2.52 3.13 -4.88
CA CYS A 42 1.51 2.68 -5.84
C CYS A 42 0.54 1.67 -5.21
N MET A 43 1.04 0.75 -4.39
CA MET A 43 0.25 -0.22 -3.64
C MET A 43 -0.70 0.44 -2.62
N LEU A 44 -0.22 1.47 -1.92
CA LEU A 44 -1.00 2.28 -0.98
C LEU A 44 -2.13 3.05 -1.69
N VAL A 45 -1.81 3.71 -2.81
CA VAL A 45 -2.80 4.43 -3.61
C VAL A 45 -3.84 3.46 -4.20
N ALA A 46 -3.40 2.30 -4.70
CA ALA A 46 -4.30 1.28 -5.19
C ALA A 46 -5.25 0.76 -4.09
N SER A 47 -4.76 0.58 -2.86
CA SER A 47 -5.61 0.14 -1.75
C SER A 47 -6.65 1.21 -1.39
N PHE A 48 -6.27 2.49 -1.36
CA PHE A 48 -7.21 3.59 -1.14
C PHE A 48 -8.29 3.63 -2.22
N VAL A 49 -7.91 3.54 -3.50
CA VAL A 49 -8.86 3.53 -4.62
C VAL A 49 -9.83 2.35 -4.52
N SER A 50 -9.34 1.16 -4.14
CA SER A 50 -10.17 -0.04 -4.01
C SER A 50 -11.17 0.07 -2.85
N MET A 51 -10.78 0.71 -1.74
CA MET A 51 -11.65 1.00 -0.61
C MET A 51 -12.69 2.09 -0.94
N SER A 52 -12.28 3.15 -1.65
CA SER A 52 -13.19 4.23 -2.07
C SER A 52 -14.24 3.75 -3.07
N LYS A 53 -13.87 2.85 -3.99
CA LYS A 53 -14.81 2.22 -4.95
C LYS A 53 -15.74 1.18 -4.27
N THR A 54 -15.48 0.81 -3.01
CA THR A 54 -16.33 -0.04 -2.17
C THR A 54 -17.44 0.76 -1.47
N LYS A 55 -17.67 2.04 -1.82
CA LYS A 55 -18.98 2.67 -1.61
C LYS A 55 -19.96 2.26 -2.71
N LYS A 56 -20.28 0.96 -2.81
CA LYS A 56 -21.66 0.62 -3.14
C LYS A 56 -22.46 0.89 -1.88
N ALA A 57 -22.86 2.16 -1.75
CA ALA A 57 -24.10 2.47 -1.09
C ALA A 57 -25.19 1.57 -1.67
N CYS A 58 -26.13 1.22 -0.80
CA CYS A 58 -27.42 0.60 -1.10
C CYS A 58 -27.46 -0.92 -0.89
N CYS A 59 -28.17 -1.24 0.20
CA CYS A 59 -29.00 -2.41 0.50
C CYS A 59 -28.39 -3.81 0.37
#